data_AF-A0A1Q7AAI4-F1
#
_entry.id   AF-A0A1Q7AAI4-F1
#
_cell.length_a   1.000
_cell.length_b   1.000
_cell.length_c   1.000
_cell.angle_alpha   90.00
_cell.angle_beta   90.00
_cell.angle_gamma   90.00
#
_symmetry.space_group_name_H-M   'P 1'
#
loop_
_entity.id
_entity.type
_entity.pdbx_description
1 polymer ?
#
loop_
_entity_poly.entity_id
_entity_poly.type
_entity_poly.pdbx_seq_one_letter_code
_entity_poly.pdbx_strand_id
1 'polypeptide(L)'
;DLFPTQTAVFGALMSSLGYDPSDISADTSSPSGIGNICAQALLNYRHTDGSNQLGDLHPGAYSDYTGYVPVNTADTLNDPNKWQPLLVNGVPQTWLLPQWGLVKPFALTSGSQFRDFILAYGPAQYPHGSYRKQAIEVLHLSARLNDTAKVIAEYWADGLGSGTPPGHWNIFAQEISRRDGHTIDDDVKMFFILGNALMDASIAVWDCKRAADSIRPVSAIRFLFGSKPIRAWAGPGMGTKLIDGEEFKSYIATPPFASYISGHSTFSASAAEVLQRFTGSDNLGTSFTALPGSSTVEPGVTPAQFVTLSWATFTEAADQAGISRRYGGIHFKADDLVGRQTGRLVADVVWTKAMSYINGTSQQK
;
A
#
# COMPACT_ATOMS: atom_id res chain seq x y z
N ASP A 1 7.73 -21.97 5.84
CA ASP A 1 7.85 -20.93 6.88
C ASP A 1 6.85 -19.80 6.65
N LEU A 2 7.13 -18.86 5.74
CA LEU A 2 6.29 -17.68 5.53
C LEU A 2 4.93 -17.96 4.86
N PHE A 3 4.90 -18.88 3.90
CA PHE A 3 3.72 -19.22 3.09
C PHE A 3 3.50 -20.75 3.02
N PRO A 4 3.17 -21.41 4.14
CA PRO A 4 3.12 -22.87 4.22
C PRO A 4 2.03 -23.47 3.32
N THR A 5 0.95 -22.74 3.06
CA THR A 5 -0.13 -23.19 2.16
C THR A 5 0.28 -23.23 0.69
N GLN A 6 1.41 -22.61 0.33
CA GLN A 6 1.91 -22.49 -1.03
C GLN A 6 3.03 -23.51 -1.33
N THR A 7 3.51 -24.24 -0.31
CA THR A 7 4.60 -25.22 -0.45
C THR A 7 4.32 -26.26 -1.52
N ALA A 8 3.10 -26.80 -1.60
CA ALA A 8 2.74 -27.80 -2.60
C ALA A 8 2.81 -27.25 -4.04
N VAL A 9 2.41 -25.98 -4.24
CA VAL A 9 2.43 -25.33 -5.55
C VAL A 9 3.86 -25.14 -6.03
N PHE A 10 4.74 -24.59 -5.18
CA PHE A 10 6.15 -24.39 -5.53
C PHE A 10 6.92 -25.70 -5.64
N GLY A 11 6.61 -26.70 -4.80
CA GLY A 11 7.21 -28.03 -4.90
C GLY A 11 6.90 -28.71 -6.23
N ALA A 12 5.63 -28.66 -6.68
CA ALA A 12 5.24 -29.19 -7.99
C ALA A 12 5.96 -28.47 -9.15
N LEU A 13 6.08 -27.13 -9.06
CA LEU A 13 6.83 -26.36 -10.06
C LEU A 13 8.31 -26.76 -10.08
N MET A 14 8.98 -26.85 -8.92
CA MET A 14 10.37 -27.29 -8.82
C MET A 14 10.57 -28.67 -9.44
N SER A 15 9.72 -29.64 -9.10
CA SER A 15 9.79 -30.98 -9.68
C SER A 15 9.57 -30.98 -11.20
N SER A 16 8.65 -30.15 -11.71
CA SER A 16 8.42 -30.03 -13.16
C SER A 16 9.62 -29.46 -13.91
N LEU A 17 10.45 -28.67 -13.23
CA LEU A 17 11.70 -28.12 -13.75
C LEU A 17 12.90 -29.04 -13.51
N GLY A 18 12.70 -30.23 -12.94
CA GLY A 18 13.76 -31.21 -12.68
C GLY A 18 14.55 -30.98 -11.38
N TYR A 19 14.07 -30.10 -10.49
CA TYR A 19 14.68 -29.88 -9.17
C TYR A 19 14.05 -30.79 -8.10
N ASP A 20 14.83 -31.14 -7.08
CA ASP A 20 14.34 -31.86 -5.91
C ASP A 20 13.87 -30.85 -4.84
N PRO A 21 12.54 -30.71 -4.59
CA PRO A 21 12.03 -29.80 -3.57
C PRO A 21 12.30 -30.27 -2.13
N SER A 22 12.81 -31.49 -1.95
CA SER A 22 13.20 -32.05 -0.64
C SER A 22 14.69 -31.89 -0.33
N ASP A 23 15.48 -31.32 -1.26
CA ASP A 23 16.90 -31.04 -1.02
C ASP A 23 17.07 -29.93 0.02
N ILE A 24 17.50 -30.33 1.22
CA ILE A 24 17.81 -29.47 2.36
C ILE A 24 19.32 -29.30 2.58
N SER A 25 20.15 -29.58 1.56
CA SER A 25 21.60 -29.44 1.64
C SER A 25 22.00 -28.05 2.13
N ALA A 26 23.08 -27.98 2.91
CA ALA A 26 23.75 -26.77 3.35
C ALA A 26 25.17 -26.67 2.76
N ASP A 27 25.46 -27.42 1.70
CA ASP A 27 26.74 -27.35 1.00
C ASP A 27 26.82 -26.08 0.15
N THR A 28 27.64 -25.10 0.57
CA THR A 28 27.82 -23.84 -0.15
C THR A 28 28.58 -23.99 -1.48
N SER A 29 29.04 -25.19 -1.82
CA SER A 29 29.57 -25.48 -3.16
C SER A 29 28.49 -25.87 -4.17
N SER A 30 27.26 -26.15 -3.72
CA SER A 30 26.11 -26.43 -4.60
C SER A 30 25.14 -25.24 -4.69
N PRO A 31 24.46 -25.02 -5.85
CA PRO A 31 23.46 -23.96 -5.96
C PRO A 31 22.29 -24.11 -4.98
N SER A 32 21.81 -25.34 -4.75
CA SER A 32 20.73 -25.61 -3.79
C SER A 32 21.15 -25.31 -2.36
N GLY A 33 22.38 -25.66 -1.97
CA GLY A 33 22.90 -25.38 -0.64
C GLY A 33 23.08 -23.89 -0.37
N ILE A 34 23.56 -23.13 -1.36
CA ILE A 34 23.57 -21.66 -1.30
C ILE A 34 22.16 -21.11 -1.11
N GLY A 35 21.18 -21.56 -1.90
CA GLY A 35 19.79 -21.12 -1.81
C GLY A 35 19.17 -21.39 -0.43
N ASN A 36 19.36 -22.60 0.09
CA ASN A 36 18.85 -23.03 1.39
C ASN A 36 19.44 -22.21 2.55
N ILE A 37 20.77 -21.99 2.56
CA ILE A 37 21.43 -21.19 3.59
C ILE A 37 20.97 -19.73 3.54
N CYS A 38 20.91 -19.13 2.35
CA CYS A 38 20.44 -17.77 2.18
C CYS A 38 18.99 -17.60 2.68
N ALA A 39 18.10 -18.52 2.32
CA ALA A 39 16.72 -18.52 2.78
C ALA A 39 16.63 -18.67 4.30
N GLN A 40 17.34 -19.62 4.89
CA GLN A 40 17.32 -19.85 6.34
C GLN A 40 17.89 -18.65 7.11
N ALA A 41 18.99 -18.06 6.63
CA ALA A 41 19.58 -16.87 7.25
C ALA A 41 18.62 -15.68 7.23
N LEU A 42 17.94 -15.46 6.10
CA LEU A 42 16.92 -14.41 5.99
C LEU A 42 15.73 -14.68 6.92
N LEU A 43 15.18 -15.90 6.92
CA LEU A 43 14.06 -16.27 7.78
C LEU A 43 14.40 -16.08 9.26
N ASN A 44 15.55 -16.59 9.72
CA ASN A 44 16.00 -16.42 11.10
C ASN A 44 16.14 -14.94 11.48
N TYR A 45 16.66 -14.11 10.56
CA TYR A 45 16.76 -12.67 10.77
C TYR A 45 15.39 -12.00 10.84
N ARG A 46 14.41 -12.44 10.03
CA ARG A 46 13.07 -11.86 9.96
C ARG A 46 12.12 -12.36 11.04
N HIS A 47 12.32 -13.55 11.61
CA HIS A 47 11.50 -14.05 12.72
C HIS A 47 11.50 -13.13 13.94
N THR A 48 12.58 -12.37 14.15
CA THR A 48 12.74 -11.45 15.28
C THR A 48 12.77 -9.98 14.86
N ASP A 49 12.24 -9.66 13.67
CA ASP A 49 12.27 -8.31 13.11
C ASP A 49 11.25 -7.34 13.75
N GLY A 50 10.39 -7.80 14.66
CA GLY A 50 9.32 -6.99 15.25
C GLY A 50 7.98 -7.04 14.51
N SER A 51 7.83 -7.85 13.46
CA SER A 51 6.55 -8.11 12.77
C SER A 51 5.61 -9.00 13.59
N ASN A 52 6.17 -9.78 14.52
CA ASN A 52 5.51 -10.83 15.27
C ASN A 52 4.99 -11.99 14.38
N GLN A 53 5.67 -12.31 13.26
CA GLN A 53 5.27 -13.42 12.36
C GLN A 53 4.99 -14.72 13.12
N LEU A 54 5.85 -15.10 14.07
CA LEU A 54 5.74 -16.35 14.80
C LEU A 54 4.72 -16.31 15.96
N GLY A 55 4.26 -15.12 16.36
CA GLY A 55 3.39 -14.96 17.53
C GLY A 55 4.13 -15.12 18.87
N ASP A 56 5.43 -14.91 18.89
CA ASP A 56 6.31 -15.04 20.06
C ASP A 56 6.39 -13.76 20.91
N LEU A 57 6.18 -12.59 20.31
CA LEU A 57 6.04 -11.32 21.03
C LEU A 57 4.64 -11.15 21.63
N HIS A 58 3.62 -11.69 20.96
CA HIS A 58 2.24 -11.77 21.43
C HIS A 58 1.51 -12.93 20.74
N PRO A 59 0.65 -13.71 21.43
CA PRO A 59 -0.01 -14.88 20.86
C PRO A 59 -0.77 -14.60 19.56
N GLY A 60 -0.42 -15.36 18.52
CA GLY A 60 -1.01 -15.28 17.18
C GLY A 60 -0.09 -14.60 16.16
N ALA A 61 0.05 -15.21 14.99
CA ALA A 61 0.90 -14.70 13.92
C ALA A 61 0.50 -13.27 13.53
N TYR A 62 1.50 -12.38 13.50
CA TYR A 62 1.38 -10.94 13.23
C TYR A 62 0.42 -10.19 14.16
N SER A 63 0.08 -10.75 15.32
CA SER A 63 -0.79 -10.08 16.28
C SER A 63 -0.11 -8.84 16.89
N ASP A 64 -0.92 -7.89 17.32
CA ASP A 64 -0.45 -6.67 17.96
C ASP A 64 0.15 -6.96 19.34
N TYR A 65 1.39 -6.52 19.58
CA TYR A 65 2.02 -6.51 20.90
C TYR A 65 2.19 -5.10 21.50
N THR A 66 1.72 -4.07 20.80
CA THR A 66 1.85 -2.66 21.21
C THR A 66 0.67 -2.15 22.03
N GLY A 67 -0.42 -2.93 22.10
CA GLY A 67 -1.62 -2.57 22.86
C GLY A 67 -2.38 -1.39 22.25
N TYR A 68 -2.42 -1.26 20.93
CA TYR A 68 -3.18 -0.19 20.28
C TYR A 68 -4.67 -0.31 20.60
N VAL A 69 -5.25 0.79 21.07
CA VAL A 69 -6.69 0.95 21.26
C VAL A 69 -7.11 2.26 20.62
N PRO A 70 -8.08 2.27 19.69
CA PRO A 70 -8.56 3.52 19.10
C PRO A 70 -9.29 4.37 20.15
N VAL A 71 -9.10 5.69 20.09
CA VAL A 71 -9.82 6.65 20.95
C VAL A 71 -11.32 6.66 20.63
N ASN A 72 -11.67 6.40 19.37
CA ASN A 72 -13.05 6.31 18.89
C ASN A 72 -13.53 4.86 18.82
N THR A 73 -14.83 4.67 18.95
CA THR A 73 -15.50 3.39 18.69
C THR A 73 -16.26 3.45 17.36
N ALA A 74 -16.80 2.31 16.92
CA ALA A 74 -17.60 2.27 15.70
C ALA A 74 -18.86 3.15 15.79
N ASP A 75 -19.41 3.31 16.99
CA ASP A 75 -20.65 4.04 17.25
C ASP A 75 -20.42 5.46 17.78
N THR A 76 -19.23 5.77 18.30
CA THR A 76 -18.96 7.05 18.97
C THR A 76 -17.64 7.65 18.53
N LEU A 77 -17.72 8.91 18.06
CA LEU A 77 -16.57 9.74 17.70
C LEU A 77 -16.22 10.68 18.88
N ASN A 78 -15.32 10.21 19.75
CA ASN A 78 -14.82 10.95 20.91
C ASN A 78 -13.82 12.05 20.54
N ASP A 79 -12.97 11.81 19.53
CA ASP A 79 -12.01 12.78 19.00
C ASP A 79 -12.10 12.82 17.46
N PRO A 80 -12.55 13.94 16.86
CA PRO A 80 -12.71 14.05 15.41
C PRO A 80 -11.38 14.04 14.65
N ASN A 81 -10.25 14.17 15.33
CA ASN A 81 -8.94 14.08 14.70
C ASN A 81 -8.41 12.65 14.63
N LYS A 82 -8.98 11.72 15.40
CA LYS A 82 -8.46 10.35 15.57
C LYS A 82 -9.18 9.34 14.70
N TRP A 83 -8.51 8.24 14.35
CA TRP A 83 -9.10 7.19 13.53
C TRP A 83 -10.35 6.63 14.22
N GLN A 84 -11.35 6.30 13.41
CA GLN A 84 -12.58 5.67 13.87
C GLN A 84 -12.72 4.33 13.15
N PRO A 85 -12.81 3.20 13.88
CA PRO A 85 -13.13 1.92 13.25
C PRO A 85 -14.53 1.98 12.65
N LEU A 86 -14.70 1.46 11.44
CA LEU A 86 -16.02 1.37 10.81
C LEU A 86 -16.64 -0.01 11.04
N LEU A 87 -17.97 -0.11 10.97
CA LEU A 87 -18.63 -1.41 10.90
C LEU A 87 -18.51 -1.97 9.46
N VAL A 88 -17.95 -3.17 9.34
CA VAL A 88 -17.94 -3.96 8.11
C VAL A 88 -18.71 -5.23 8.40
N ASN A 89 -19.86 -5.43 7.73
CA ASN A 89 -20.78 -6.54 8.00
C ASN A 89 -21.18 -6.67 9.47
N GLY A 90 -21.39 -5.53 10.14
CA GLY A 90 -21.76 -5.47 11.56
C GLY A 90 -20.60 -5.66 12.54
N VAL A 91 -19.37 -5.87 12.06
CA VAL A 91 -18.18 -6.05 12.90
C VAL A 91 -17.30 -4.79 12.84
N PRO A 92 -16.94 -4.20 13.99
CA PRO A 92 -15.97 -3.11 14.02
C PRO A 92 -14.62 -3.53 13.42
N GLN A 93 -14.04 -2.65 12.62
CA GLN A 93 -12.67 -2.83 12.12
C GLN A 93 -11.65 -2.87 13.28
N THR A 94 -10.69 -3.78 13.18
CA THR A 94 -9.49 -3.81 14.03
C THR A 94 -8.33 -3.19 13.26
N TRP A 95 -7.57 -2.30 13.91
CA TRP A 95 -6.41 -1.65 13.26
C TRP A 95 -5.42 -2.71 12.78
N LEU A 96 -5.10 -2.69 11.48
CA LEU A 96 -4.29 -3.74 10.85
C LEU A 96 -2.79 -3.53 11.10
N LEU A 97 -2.18 -4.47 11.84
CA LEU A 97 -0.74 -4.54 12.13
C LEU A 97 -0.16 -3.28 12.81
N PRO A 98 -0.72 -2.83 13.94
CA PRO A 98 -0.28 -1.65 14.73
C PRO A 98 1.21 -1.60 15.05
N GLN A 99 1.86 -2.75 15.13
CA GLN A 99 3.28 -2.88 15.38
C GLN A 99 4.18 -2.62 14.15
N TRP A 100 3.64 -2.55 12.93
CA TRP A 100 4.45 -2.66 11.71
C TRP A 100 5.50 -1.56 11.52
N GLY A 101 5.28 -0.37 12.10
CA GLY A 101 6.29 0.70 12.13
C GLY A 101 7.55 0.37 12.96
N LEU A 102 7.48 -0.66 13.82
CA LEU A 102 8.58 -1.16 14.64
C LEU A 102 9.37 -2.28 13.96
N VAL A 103 8.92 -2.73 12.78
CA VAL A 103 9.64 -3.75 12.02
C VAL A 103 11.03 -3.23 11.66
N LYS A 104 12.05 -4.08 11.82
CA LYS A 104 13.44 -3.77 11.50
C LYS A 104 13.57 -3.45 9.99
N PRO A 105 13.94 -2.22 9.61
CA PRO A 105 14.04 -1.85 8.20
C PRO A 105 15.24 -2.49 7.52
N PHE A 106 15.22 -2.49 6.19
CA PHE A 106 16.38 -2.81 5.36
C PHE A 106 17.38 -1.65 5.37
N ALA A 107 16.98 -0.45 4.93
CA ALA A 107 17.88 0.70 4.77
C ALA A 107 17.58 1.87 5.70
N LEU A 108 16.33 2.05 6.13
CA LEU A 108 16.00 3.07 7.12
C LEU A 108 16.71 2.78 8.46
N THR A 109 17.01 3.85 9.19
CA THR A 109 17.53 3.80 10.57
C THR A 109 16.47 3.31 11.55
N SER A 110 15.20 3.69 11.34
CA SER A 110 14.01 3.21 12.04
C SER A 110 12.76 3.58 11.22
N GLY A 111 11.59 3.05 11.56
CA GLY A 111 10.33 3.48 10.95
C GLY A 111 10.06 4.98 11.13
N SER A 112 10.58 5.58 12.19
CA SER A 112 10.39 7.00 12.50
C SER A 112 11.31 7.95 11.74
N GLN A 113 12.22 7.45 10.89
CA GLN A 113 13.24 8.28 10.21
C GLN A 113 12.66 9.50 9.48
N PHE A 114 11.47 9.37 8.88
CA PHE A 114 10.82 10.46 8.14
C PHE A 114 9.62 11.06 8.87
N ARG A 115 9.34 10.67 10.13
CA ARG A 115 8.13 11.09 10.83
C ARG A 115 8.02 12.60 10.97
N ASP A 116 9.09 13.28 11.39
CA ASP A 116 9.08 14.74 11.57
C ASP A 116 8.83 15.47 10.25
N PHE A 117 9.46 15.01 9.16
CA PHE A 117 9.18 15.52 7.82
C PHE A 117 7.71 15.34 7.46
N ILE A 118 7.14 14.15 7.67
CA ILE A 118 5.75 13.86 7.33
C ILE A 118 4.80 14.75 8.14
N LEU A 119 4.96 14.82 9.46
CA LEU A 119 4.08 15.58 10.36
C LEU A 119 4.16 17.10 10.17
N ALA A 120 5.22 17.62 9.54
CA ALA A 120 5.30 19.03 9.17
C ALA A 120 4.24 19.46 8.14
N TYR A 121 3.66 18.53 7.38
CA TYR A 121 2.68 18.82 6.32
C TYR A 121 1.24 18.42 6.65
N GLY A 122 0.97 17.94 7.87
CA GLY A 122 -0.36 17.50 8.26
C GLY A 122 -0.35 16.47 9.41
N PRO A 123 -1.49 15.80 9.66
CA PRO A 123 -2.78 15.99 8.99
C PRO A 123 -3.49 17.26 9.44
N ALA A 124 -4.39 17.81 8.62
CA ALA A 124 -5.22 18.93 9.06
C ALA A 124 -6.09 18.53 10.25
N GLN A 125 -6.19 19.40 11.25
CA GLN A 125 -6.87 19.14 12.52
C GLN A 125 -8.11 20.02 12.69
N TYR A 126 -9.17 19.48 13.27
CA TYR A 126 -10.32 20.23 13.78
C TYR A 126 -9.91 21.06 15.02
N PRO A 127 -10.40 22.31 15.19
CA PRO A 127 -11.44 22.99 14.41
C PRO A 127 -10.92 23.87 13.26
N HIS A 128 -9.65 23.76 12.85
CA HIS A 128 -9.09 24.63 11.83
C HIS A 128 -9.81 24.48 10.47
N GLY A 129 -9.93 25.59 9.73
CA GLY A 129 -10.65 25.60 8.44
C GLY A 129 -10.09 24.62 7.41
N SER A 130 -8.82 24.24 7.50
CA SER A 130 -8.19 23.21 6.68
C SER A 130 -8.86 21.84 6.81
N TYR A 131 -9.35 21.47 8.01
CA TYR A 131 -10.06 20.22 8.26
C TYR A 131 -11.38 20.13 7.49
N ARG A 132 -12.17 21.22 7.49
CA ARG A 132 -13.40 21.27 6.69
C ARG A 132 -13.09 21.32 5.20
N LYS A 133 -12.04 22.05 4.80
CA LYS A 133 -11.63 22.18 3.40
C LYS A 133 -11.28 20.82 2.79
N GLN A 134 -10.47 19.99 3.46
CA GLN A 134 -10.11 18.65 2.95
C GLN A 134 -11.33 17.72 2.79
N ALA A 135 -12.33 17.82 3.69
CA ALA A 135 -13.57 17.05 3.57
C ALA A 135 -14.41 17.50 2.37
N ILE A 136 -14.52 18.81 2.13
CA ILE A 136 -15.20 19.36 0.96
C ILE A 136 -14.50 18.93 -0.34
N GLU A 137 -13.17 18.89 -0.36
CA GLU A 137 -12.41 18.39 -1.52
C GLU A 137 -12.75 16.93 -1.86
N VAL A 138 -12.96 16.08 -0.87
CA VAL A 138 -13.40 14.68 -1.08
C VAL A 138 -14.84 14.63 -1.61
N LEU A 139 -15.77 15.41 -1.05
CA LEU A 139 -17.14 15.52 -1.56
C LEU A 139 -17.19 15.97 -3.02
N HIS A 140 -16.36 16.95 -3.37
CA HIS A 140 -16.22 17.45 -4.73
C HIS A 140 -15.75 16.38 -5.73
N LEU A 141 -14.88 15.46 -5.32
CA LEU A 141 -14.47 14.32 -6.14
C LEU A 141 -15.59 13.28 -6.23
N SER A 142 -16.20 12.93 -5.10
CA SER A 142 -17.31 11.98 -5.03
C SER A 142 -18.49 12.38 -5.94
N ALA A 143 -18.88 13.66 -5.92
CA ALA A 143 -19.96 14.21 -6.76
C ALA A 143 -19.64 14.24 -8.28
N ARG A 144 -18.38 13.99 -8.65
CA ARG A 144 -17.88 14.03 -10.02
C ARG A 144 -17.31 12.70 -10.50
N LEU A 145 -17.54 11.61 -9.74
CA LEU A 145 -17.14 10.27 -10.17
C LEU A 145 -17.81 9.92 -11.50
N ASN A 146 -16.98 9.72 -12.52
CA ASN A 146 -17.34 9.14 -13.79
C ASN A 146 -16.73 7.73 -13.91
N ASP A 147 -17.05 7.03 -14.99
CA ASP A 147 -16.58 5.66 -15.21
C ASP A 147 -15.06 5.56 -15.17
N THR A 148 -14.33 6.50 -15.77
CA THR A 148 -12.86 6.52 -15.73
C THR A 148 -12.33 6.66 -14.30
N ALA A 149 -12.84 7.59 -13.51
CA ALA A 149 -12.40 7.79 -12.13
C ALA A 149 -12.69 6.58 -11.23
N LYS A 150 -13.82 5.91 -11.47
CA LYS A 150 -14.21 4.67 -10.79
C LYS A 150 -13.30 3.50 -11.17
N VAL A 151 -13.02 3.32 -12.46
CA VAL A 151 -12.07 2.32 -12.96
C VAL A 151 -10.66 2.57 -12.41
N ILE A 152 -10.21 3.83 -12.33
CA ILE A 152 -8.95 4.19 -11.68
C ILE A 152 -8.97 3.78 -10.20
N ALA A 153 -10.05 4.10 -9.47
CA ALA A 153 -10.16 3.75 -8.05
C ALA A 153 -10.13 2.24 -7.80
N GLU A 154 -10.73 1.44 -8.68
CA GLU A 154 -10.76 -0.02 -8.58
C GLU A 154 -9.48 -0.70 -9.06
N TYR A 155 -8.89 -0.24 -10.17
CA TYR A 155 -7.65 -0.80 -10.71
C TYR A 155 -6.52 -0.72 -9.67
N TRP A 156 -6.39 0.43 -9.00
CA TRP A 156 -5.42 0.65 -7.93
C TRP A 156 -5.94 0.26 -6.54
N ALA A 157 -7.08 -0.41 -6.43
CA ALA A 157 -7.64 -0.80 -5.13
C ALA A 157 -6.81 -1.89 -4.46
N ASP A 158 -6.30 -2.84 -5.26
CA ASP A 158 -5.44 -3.95 -4.88
C ASP A 158 -5.86 -4.64 -3.56
N GLY A 159 -7.13 -5.09 -3.54
CA GLY A 159 -7.75 -5.74 -2.38
C GLY A 159 -7.27 -7.17 -2.09
N LEU A 160 -7.90 -7.82 -1.11
CA LEU A 160 -7.60 -9.20 -0.72
C LEU A 160 -7.66 -10.15 -1.93
N GLY A 161 -6.64 -11.00 -2.07
CA GLY A 161 -6.51 -11.94 -3.19
C GLY A 161 -5.79 -11.38 -4.42
N SER A 162 -5.42 -10.09 -4.43
CA SER A 162 -4.48 -9.53 -5.41
C SER A 162 -3.04 -9.58 -4.89
N GLY A 163 -2.09 -9.08 -5.68
CA GLY A 163 -0.72 -8.84 -5.22
C GLY A 163 -0.61 -7.80 -4.10
N THR A 164 -1.70 -7.13 -3.71
CA THR A 164 -1.72 -5.91 -2.91
C THR A 164 -0.88 -4.80 -3.58
N PRO A 165 -0.87 -3.56 -3.07
CA PRO A 165 -0.19 -2.47 -3.77
C PRO A 165 1.31 -2.73 -4.01
N PRO A 166 2.07 -3.27 -3.03
CA PRO A 166 3.45 -3.68 -3.28
C PRO A 166 3.59 -4.72 -4.41
N GLY A 167 2.73 -5.74 -4.47
CA GLY A 167 2.80 -6.77 -5.50
C GLY A 167 2.46 -6.26 -6.90
N HIS A 168 1.58 -5.26 -7.02
CA HIS A 168 1.30 -4.59 -8.29
C HIS A 168 2.58 -4.07 -8.95
N TRP A 169 3.43 -3.40 -8.17
CA TRP A 169 4.71 -2.89 -8.68
C TRP A 169 5.72 -3.99 -9.01
N ASN A 170 5.60 -5.17 -8.38
CA ASN A 170 6.37 -6.35 -8.81
C ASN A 170 5.86 -6.89 -10.16
N ILE A 171 4.56 -6.79 -10.46
CA ILE A 171 4.01 -7.15 -11.78
C ILE A 171 4.57 -6.20 -12.84
N PHE A 172 4.60 -4.89 -12.58
CA PHE A 172 5.28 -3.95 -13.49
C PHE A 172 6.76 -4.27 -13.66
N ALA A 173 7.48 -4.61 -12.59
CA ALA A 173 8.88 -5.03 -12.71
C ALA A 173 9.05 -6.27 -13.60
N GLN A 174 8.12 -7.23 -13.58
CA GLN A 174 8.13 -8.35 -14.53
C GLN A 174 7.86 -7.90 -15.97
N GLU A 175 7.01 -6.91 -16.19
CA GLU A 175 6.82 -6.31 -17.51
C GLU A 175 8.11 -5.63 -18.00
N ILE A 176 8.80 -4.89 -17.12
CA ILE A 176 10.09 -4.25 -17.42
C ILE A 176 11.16 -5.29 -17.78
N SER A 177 11.28 -6.36 -16.98
CA SER A 177 12.20 -7.46 -17.26
C SER A 177 12.02 -8.00 -18.69
N ARG A 178 10.76 -8.27 -19.09
CA ARG A 178 10.43 -8.76 -20.43
C ARG A 178 10.66 -7.72 -21.52
N ARG A 179 10.29 -6.47 -21.26
CA ARG A 179 10.41 -5.34 -22.21
C ARG A 179 11.87 -5.07 -22.55
N ASP A 180 12.73 -5.07 -21.53
CA ASP A 180 14.13 -4.65 -21.63
C ASP A 180 15.08 -5.84 -21.82
N GLY A 181 14.56 -7.08 -21.81
CA GLY A 181 15.34 -8.29 -22.06
C GLY A 181 16.32 -8.61 -20.94
N HIS A 182 15.92 -8.40 -19.69
CA HIS A 182 16.76 -8.63 -18.51
C HIS A 182 17.26 -10.08 -18.43
N THR A 183 18.49 -10.22 -17.91
CA THR A 183 19.02 -11.50 -17.46
C THR A 183 18.61 -11.77 -16.01
N ILE A 184 18.89 -12.98 -15.52
CA ILE A 184 18.70 -13.29 -14.10
C ILE A 184 19.51 -12.37 -13.18
N ASP A 185 20.71 -11.95 -13.61
CA ASP A 185 21.56 -11.05 -12.82
C ASP A 185 20.97 -9.64 -12.72
N ASP A 186 20.25 -9.19 -13.76
CA ASP A 186 19.55 -7.92 -13.74
C ASP A 186 18.30 -8.00 -12.86
N ASP A 187 17.50 -9.06 -13.02
CA ASP A 187 16.27 -9.25 -12.27
C ASP A 187 16.53 -9.44 -10.77
N VAL A 188 17.54 -10.20 -10.39
CA VAL A 188 17.91 -10.34 -8.96
C VAL A 188 18.22 -8.98 -8.34
N LYS A 189 18.93 -8.10 -9.05
CA LYS A 189 19.24 -6.74 -8.56
C LYS A 189 18.00 -5.86 -8.51
N MET A 190 17.18 -5.87 -9.57
CA MET A 190 15.96 -5.07 -9.65
C MET A 190 14.99 -5.44 -8.53
N PHE A 191 14.66 -6.73 -8.39
CA PHE A 191 13.72 -7.21 -7.37
C PHE A 191 14.29 -7.09 -5.96
N PHE A 192 15.62 -7.19 -5.77
CA PHE A 192 16.25 -6.90 -4.49
C PHE A 192 16.03 -5.45 -4.06
N ILE A 193 16.28 -4.47 -4.95
CA ILE A 193 16.09 -3.06 -4.60
C ILE A 193 14.60 -2.76 -4.41
N LEU A 194 13.74 -3.20 -5.34
CA LEU A 194 12.30 -2.95 -5.31
C LEU A 194 11.62 -3.55 -4.08
N GLY A 195 11.89 -4.82 -3.77
CA GLY A 195 11.31 -5.51 -2.62
C GLY A 195 11.68 -4.82 -1.30
N ASN A 196 12.94 -4.43 -1.14
CA ASN A 196 13.38 -3.71 0.05
C ASN A 196 12.80 -2.28 0.12
N ALA A 197 12.60 -1.62 -1.02
CA ALA A 197 11.99 -0.28 -1.06
C ALA A 197 10.53 -0.31 -0.64
N LEU A 198 9.78 -1.31 -1.13
CA LEU A 198 8.40 -1.55 -0.73
C LEU A 198 8.30 -1.93 0.75
N MET A 199 9.24 -2.74 1.26
CA MET A 199 9.30 -3.09 2.68
C MET A 199 9.54 -1.83 3.54
N ASP A 200 10.57 -1.05 3.26
CA ASP A 200 10.88 0.15 4.05
C ASP A 200 9.79 1.22 3.94
N ALA A 201 9.13 1.33 2.79
CA ALA A 201 7.99 2.23 2.60
C ALA A 201 6.83 1.81 3.52
N SER A 202 6.58 0.50 3.68
CA SER A 202 5.52 0.02 4.57
C SER A 202 5.80 0.41 6.03
N ILE A 203 7.07 0.30 6.45
CA ILE A 203 7.48 0.59 7.82
C ILE A 203 7.32 2.09 8.11
N ALA A 204 7.84 2.95 7.22
CA ALA A 204 7.72 4.41 7.37
C ALA A 204 6.26 4.88 7.40
N VAL A 205 5.41 4.32 6.54
CA VAL A 205 3.98 4.66 6.51
C VAL A 205 3.27 4.21 7.78
N TRP A 206 3.46 2.97 8.21
CA TRP A 206 2.78 2.45 9.39
C TRP A 206 3.21 3.17 10.66
N ASP A 207 4.49 3.52 10.76
CA ASP A 207 5.01 4.37 11.82
C ASP A 207 4.25 5.71 11.90
N CYS A 208 4.18 6.42 10.77
CA CYS A 208 3.48 7.70 10.73
C CYS A 208 1.97 7.56 10.98
N LYS A 209 1.34 6.52 10.43
CA LYS A 209 -0.09 6.24 10.66
C LYS A 209 -0.40 6.03 12.14
N ARG A 210 0.48 5.31 12.86
CA ARG A 210 0.36 5.14 14.31
C ARG A 210 0.58 6.45 15.05
N ALA A 211 1.57 7.24 14.67
CA ALA A 211 1.87 8.50 15.35
C ALA A 211 0.77 9.56 15.18
N ALA A 212 0.26 9.73 13.94
CA ALA A 212 -0.81 10.68 13.66
C ALA A 212 -2.18 10.18 14.14
N ASP A 213 -2.41 8.87 14.00
CA ASP A 213 -3.67 8.17 14.26
C ASP A 213 -4.86 8.89 13.60
N SER A 214 -4.69 9.40 12.39
CA SER A 214 -5.62 10.38 11.83
C SER A 214 -6.95 9.79 11.36
N ILE A 215 -8.01 10.59 11.52
CA ILE A 215 -9.36 10.36 10.98
C ILE A 215 -9.37 10.05 9.48
N ARG A 216 -10.34 9.23 9.03
CA ARG A 216 -10.63 8.94 7.61
C ARG A 216 -11.69 9.90 7.04
N PRO A 217 -11.72 10.13 5.71
CA PRO A 217 -12.70 11.02 5.09
C PRO A 217 -14.16 10.72 5.42
N VAL A 218 -14.54 9.44 5.43
CA VAL A 218 -15.92 9.04 5.73
C VAL A 218 -16.38 9.53 7.11
N SER A 219 -15.59 9.28 8.16
CA SER A 219 -15.90 9.73 9.52
C SER A 219 -15.85 11.26 9.64
N ALA A 220 -14.86 11.92 9.02
CA ALA A 220 -14.74 13.37 9.03
C ALA A 220 -15.94 14.06 8.35
N ILE A 221 -16.42 13.54 7.22
CA ILE A 221 -17.58 14.06 6.49
C ILE A 221 -18.85 13.86 7.31
N ARG A 222 -19.09 12.65 7.82
CA ARG A 222 -20.26 12.36 8.66
C ARG A 222 -20.31 13.29 9.87
N PHE A 223 -19.18 13.50 10.54
CA PHE A 223 -19.05 14.43 11.66
C PHE A 223 -19.36 15.88 11.28
N LEU A 224 -18.80 16.39 10.17
CA LEU A 224 -18.94 17.80 9.79
C LEU A 224 -20.34 18.14 9.27
N PHE A 225 -21.00 17.19 8.60
CA PHE A 225 -22.22 17.46 7.85
C PHE A 225 -23.46 16.84 8.51
N GLY A 226 -23.39 15.71 9.20
CA GLY A 226 -24.55 15.09 9.87
C GLY A 226 -25.76 15.00 8.93
N SER A 227 -26.93 15.46 9.38
CA SER A 227 -28.16 15.53 8.57
C SER A 227 -28.19 16.67 7.54
N LYS A 228 -27.08 17.37 7.27
CA LYS A 228 -27.05 18.41 6.25
C LYS A 228 -26.90 17.77 4.87
N PRO A 229 -27.67 18.22 3.87
CA PRO A 229 -27.58 17.67 2.52
C PRO A 229 -26.22 17.98 1.90
N ILE A 230 -25.58 16.96 1.37
CA ILE A 230 -24.34 17.01 0.59
C ILE A 230 -24.58 16.40 -0.79
N ARG A 231 -23.83 16.86 -1.80
CA ARG A 231 -23.83 16.23 -3.13
C ARG A 231 -22.66 15.25 -3.22
N ALA A 232 -22.94 13.97 -3.44
CA ALA A 232 -21.94 12.90 -3.48
C ALA A 232 -22.45 11.67 -4.26
N TRP A 233 -21.57 10.70 -4.52
CA TRP A 233 -21.98 9.37 -4.97
C TRP A 233 -22.86 8.71 -3.91
N ALA A 234 -24.07 8.31 -4.30
CA ALA A 234 -25.09 7.81 -3.38
C ALA A 234 -25.02 6.29 -3.11
N GLY A 235 -24.11 5.59 -3.79
CA GLY A 235 -23.94 4.15 -3.71
C GLY A 235 -24.10 3.45 -5.06
N PRO A 236 -23.96 2.12 -5.07
CA PRO A 236 -23.87 1.35 -6.31
C PRO A 236 -25.07 1.57 -7.25
N GLY A 237 -24.79 1.98 -8.48
CA GLY A 237 -25.80 2.21 -9.52
C GLY A 237 -26.67 3.45 -9.32
N MET A 238 -26.44 4.22 -8.24
CA MET A 238 -27.28 5.37 -7.88
C MET A 238 -26.77 6.70 -8.44
N GLY A 239 -25.52 6.73 -8.92
CA GLY A 239 -24.88 7.94 -9.40
C GLY A 239 -24.72 9.01 -8.32
N THR A 240 -24.65 10.27 -8.74
CA THR A 240 -24.54 11.41 -7.81
C THR A 240 -25.93 11.91 -7.41
N LYS A 241 -26.19 12.03 -6.10
CA LYS A 241 -27.43 12.59 -5.55
C LYS A 241 -27.14 13.57 -4.41
N LEU A 242 -28.19 14.26 -3.95
CA LEU A 242 -28.21 14.86 -2.62
C LEU A 242 -28.53 13.75 -1.62
N ILE A 243 -27.66 13.58 -0.63
CA ILE A 243 -27.79 12.64 0.49
C ILE A 243 -27.46 13.38 1.77
N ASP A 244 -27.88 12.85 2.91
CA ASP A 244 -27.44 13.42 4.18
C ASP A 244 -25.95 13.11 4.42
N GLY A 245 -25.24 14.03 5.07
CA GLY A 245 -23.82 13.89 5.38
C GLY A 245 -23.47 12.60 6.13
N GLU A 246 -24.35 12.15 7.02
CA GLU A 246 -24.24 10.88 7.75
C GLU A 246 -24.32 9.65 6.85
N GLU A 247 -24.99 9.75 5.71
CA GLU A 247 -25.14 8.67 4.72
C GLU A 247 -23.93 8.56 3.77
N PHE A 248 -22.98 9.51 3.85
CA PHE A 248 -21.78 9.47 3.01
C PHE A 248 -21.05 8.13 3.14
N LYS A 249 -20.63 7.59 2.00
CA LYS A 249 -19.84 6.37 1.89
C LYS A 249 -18.75 6.56 0.82
N SER A 250 -17.58 5.99 1.09
CA SER A 250 -16.48 5.92 0.12
C SER A 250 -16.84 4.98 -1.03
N TYR A 251 -16.33 5.25 -2.24
CA TYR A 251 -16.58 4.41 -3.41
C TYR A 251 -15.95 3.02 -3.27
N ILE A 252 -14.71 2.97 -2.77
CA ILE A 252 -14.05 1.72 -2.38
C ILE A 252 -14.07 1.55 -0.86
N ALA A 253 -13.94 0.31 -0.38
CA ALA A 253 -13.91 0.00 1.04
C ALA A 253 -12.79 0.78 1.76
N THR A 254 -13.13 1.41 2.88
CA THR A 254 -12.16 2.13 3.71
C THR A 254 -11.31 1.12 4.50
N PRO A 255 -9.96 1.14 4.36
CA PRO A 255 -9.11 0.18 5.05
C PRO A 255 -9.11 0.35 6.58
N PRO A 256 -8.87 -0.74 7.34
CA PRO A 256 -8.96 -0.74 8.80
C PRO A 256 -7.67 -0.20 9.45
N PHE A 257 -7.34 1.06 9.20
CA PHE A 257 -6.21 1.79 9.80
C PHE A 257 -6.31 3.30 9.52
N ALA A 258 -5.56 4.10 10.28
CA ALA A 258 -5.50 5.56 10.19
C ALA A 258 -5.19 6.10 8.77
N SER A 259 -5.60 7.33 8.47
CA SER A 259 -5.52 7.89 7.12
C SER A 259 -4.11 8.39 6.74
N TYR A 260 -3.49 9.26 7.52
CA TYR A 260 -2.30 10.00 7.14
C TYR A 260 -1.00 9.23 7.45
N ILE A 261 -0.08 9.01 6.52
CA ILE A 261 -0.11 9.24 5.05
C ILE A 261 -0.66 8.03 4.28
N SER A 262 -0.95 8.18 2.98
CA SER A 262 -1.44 7.10 2.12
C SER A 262 -0.35 6.04 1.87
N GLY A 263 -0.62 4.79 2.25
CA GLY A 263 0.29 3.67 1.99
C GLY A 263 0.48 3.41 0.50
N HIS A 264 -0.61 3.33 -0.26
CA HIS A 264 -0.54 3.17 -1.72
C HIS A 264 0.29 4.26 -2.39
N SER A 265 0.06 5.52 -2.05
CA SER A 265 0.83 6.64 -2.62
C SER A 265 2.33 6.51 -2.32
N THR A 266 2.68 6.03 -1.12
CA THR A 266 4.07 5.85 -0.71
C THR A 266 4.72 4.65 -1.41
N PHE A 267 4.04 3.50 -1.45
CA PHE A 267 4.49 2.32 -2.19
C PHE A 267 4.74 2.63 -3.65
N SER A 268 3.75 3.27 -4.29
CA SER A 268 3.79 3.56 -5.72
C SER A 268 4.90 4.54 -6.08
N ALA A 269 5.06 5.62 -5.31
CA ALA A 269 6.13 6.56 -5.59
C ALA A 269 7.52 5.97 -5.28
N SER A 270 7.65 5.14 -4.24
CA SER A 270 8.91 4.46 -3.94
C SER A 270 9.30 3.47 -5.04
N ALA A 271 8.34 2.69 -5.54
CA ALA A 271 8.58 1.72 -6.60
C ALA A 271 8.87 2.39 -7.94
N ALA A 272 8.11 3.43 -8.31
CA ALA A 272 8.37 4.20 -9.52
C ALA A 272 9.78 4.79 -9.54
N GLU A 273 10.21 5.41 -8.42
CA GLU A 273 11.56 5.98 -8.29
C GLU A 273 12.65 4.91 -8.44
N VAL A 274 12.48 3.73 -7.81
CA VAL A 274 13.43 2.62 -7.95
C VAL A 274 13.50 2.11 -9.38
N LEU A 275 12.35 1.87 -10.02
CA LEU A 275 12.30 1.35 -11.39
C LEU A 275 12.87 2.36 -12.39
N GLN A 276 12.56 3.65 -12.22
CA GLN A 276 13.13 4.72 -13.02
C GLN A 276 14.67 4.75 -12.93
N ARG A 277 15.23 4.63 -11.72
CA ARG A 277 16.69 4.58 -11.54
C ARG A 277 17.30 3.33 -12.12
N PHE A 278 16.63 2.19 -11.98
CA PHE A 278 17.12 0.91 -12.46
C PHE A 278 17.20 0.86 -13.99
N THR A 279 16.15 1.31 -14.67
CA THR A 279 16.10 1.35 -16.14
C THR A 279 16.86 2.55 -16.74
N GLY A 280 17.19 3.54 -15.91
CA GLY A 280 17.74 4.82 -16.37
C GLY A 280 16.74 5.70 -17.11
N SER A 281 15.44 5.38 -17.04
CA SER A 281 14.37 6.08 -17.77
C SER A 281 13.05 6.04 -17.00
N ASP A 282 12.25 7.10 -17.08
CA ASP A 282 10.90 7.11 -16.50
C ASP A 282 9.88 6.32 -17.35
N ASN A 283 10.30 5.76 -18.50
CA ASN A 283 9.39 5.06 -19.40
C ASN A 283 8.82 3.77 -18.77
N LEU A 284 7.50 3.64 -18.78
CA LEU A 284 6.76 2.41 -18.45
C LEU A 284 6.14 1.83 -19.73
N GLY A 285 5.20 2.56 -20.34
CA GLY A 285 4.56 2.19 -21.60
C GLY A 285 3.60 1.02 -21.48
N THR A 286 2.73 1.02 -20.47
CA THR A 286 1.73 -0.05 -20.24
C THR A 286 0.30 0.51 -20.21
N SER A 287 -0.69 -0.38 -20.30
CA SER A 287 -2.10 -0.01 -20.28
C SER A 287 -2.99 -1.12 -19.74
N PHE A 288 -4.16 -0.75 -19.24
CA PHE A 288 -5.20 -1.65 -18.76
C PHE A 288 -6.53 -1.25 -19.38
N THR A 289 -7.32 -2.23 -19.83
CA THR A 289 -8.67 -1.97 -20.35
C THR A 289 -9.73 -2.67 -19.50
N ALA A 290 -10.59 -1.88 -18.89
CA ALA A 290 -11.80 -2.35 -18.21
C ALA A 290 -12.91 -2.61 -19.23
N LEU A 291 -13.53 -3.79 -19.13
CA LEU A 291 -14.69 -4.16 -19.94
C LEU A 291 -15.96 -3.46 -19.42
N PRO A 292 -16.97 -3.22 -20.26
CA PRO A 292 -18.27 -2.74 -19.79
C PRO A 292 -18.83 -3.63 -18.67
N GLY A 293 -19.31 -3.01 -17.58
CA GLY A 293 -19.92 -3.68 -16.44
C GLY A 293 -18.97 -4.51 -15.55
N SER A 294 -17.65 -4.38 -15.74
CA SER A 294 -16.64 -5.16 -15.00
C SER A 294 -16.34 -4.69 -13.57
N SER A 295 -16.92 -3.57 -13.13
CA SER A 295 -16.76 -3.05 -11.77
C SER A 295 -17.18 -4.08 -10.73
N THR A 296 -16.37 -4.18 -9.68
CA THR A 296 -16.69 -4.96 -8.47
C THR A 296 -17.59 -4.19 -7.50
N VAL A 297 -17.59 -2.86 -7.59
CA VAL A 297 -18.43 -1.98 -6.76
C VAL A 297 -19.82 -1.79 -7.40
N GLU A 298 -19.88 -1.69 -8.73
CA GLU A 298 -21.10 -1.51 -9.52
C GLU A 298 -21.21 -2.54 -10.67
N PRO A 299 -21.32 -3.85 -10.35
CA PRO A 299 -21.32 -4.92 -11.36
C PRO A 299 -22.45 -4.76 -12.38
N GLY A 300 -22.11 -4.94 -13.66
CA GLY A 300 -23.05 -4.79 -14.78
C GLY A 300 -23.43 -3.34 -15.12
N VAL A 301 -22.93 -2.35 -14.37
CA VAL A 301 -23.25 -0.93 -14.57
C VAL A 301 -22.03 -0.12 -14.98
N THR A 302 -20.90 -0.28 -14.28
CA THR A 302 -19.69 0.51 -14.52
C THR A 302 -18.54 -0.38 -14.99
N PRO A 303 -17.71 0.09 -15.93
CA PRO A 303 -17.98 1.23 -16.80
C PRO A 303 -19.10 0.92 -17.81
N ALA A 304 -19.80 1.92 -18.33
CA ALA A 304 -20.85 1.73 -19.34
C ALA A 304 -20.27 1.37 -20.72
N GLN A 305 -19.00 1.71 -20.95
CA GLN A 305 -18.24 1.43 -22.17
C GLN A 305 -16.83 0.96 -21.78
N PHE A 306 -16.05 0.50 -22.75
CA PHE A 306 -14.64 0.21 -22.52
C PHE A 306 -13.93 1.46 -21.98
N VAL A 307 -13.12 1.28 -20.94
CA VAL A 307 -12.25 2.32 -20.39
C VAL A 307 -10.83 1.81 -20.41
N THR A 308 -9.95 2.50 -21.14
CA THR A 308 -8.52 2.20 -21.15
C THR A 308 -7.79 3.22 -20.28
N LEU A 309 -7.03 2.72 -19.31
CA LEU A 309 -6.02 3.46 -18.56
C LEU A 309 -4.67 3.21 -19.23
N SER A 310 -3.89 4.24 -19.48
CA SER A 310 -2.55 4.12 -20.07
C SER A 310 -1.57 4.98 -19.30
N TRP A 311 -0.35 4.48 -19.15
CA TRP A 311 0.74 5.17 -18.47
C TRP A 311 1.99 5.12 -19.35
N ALA A 312 2.41 6.28 -19.82
CA ALA A 312 3.66 6.40 -20.56
C ALA A 312 4.84 6.25 -19.61
N THR A 313 4.71 6.74 -18.37
CA THR A 313 5.78 6.75 -17.38
C THR A 313 5.45 6.09 -16.05
N PHE A 314 6.48 5.69 -15.29
CA PHE A 314 6.31 5.23 -13.91
C PHE A 314 5.74 6.34 -13.02
N THR A 315 6.19 7.58 -13.22
CA THR A 315 5.65 8.76 -12.53
C THR A 315 4.14 8.90 -12.75
N GLU A 316 3.66 8.78 -13.99
CA GLU A 316 2.22 8.85 -14.29
C GLU A 316 1.43 7.73 -13.61
N ALA A 317 1.97 6.51 -13.60
CA ALA A 317 1.35 5.38 -12.91
C ALA A 317 1.28 5.62 -11.39
N ALA A 318 2.37 6.08 -10.77
CA ALA A 318 2.40 6.37 -9.34
C ALA A 318 1.48 7.53 -8.94
N ASP A 319 1.39 8.56 -9.79
CA ASP A 319 0.49 9.69 -9.61
C ASP A 319 -0.97 9.27 -9.72
N GLN A 320 -1.29 8.40 -10.70
CA GLN A 320 -2.63 7.86 -10.85
C GLN A 320 -3.01 6.94 -9.68
N ALA A 321 -2.06 6.12 -9.20
CA ALA A 321 -2.24 5.32 -8.00
C ALA A 321 -2.52 6.19 -6.76
N GLY A 322 -1.87 7.35 -6.64
CA GLY A 322 -2.13 8.31 -5.56
C GLY A 322 -3.53 8.93 -5.60
N ILE A 323 -3.91 9.52 -6.75
CA ILE A 323 -5.23 10.14 -6.93
C ILE A 323 -6.37 9.10 -6.86
N SER A 324 -6.11 7.84 -7.21
CA SER A 324 -7.11 6.75 -7.12
C SER A 324 -7.73 6.64 -5.72
N ARG A 325 -6.94 6.90 -4.67
CA ARG A 325 -7.42 6.81 -3.28
C ARG A 325 -8.37 7.94 -2.92
N ARG A 326 -8.22 9.08 -3.61
CA ARG A 326 -9.07 10.26 -3.48
C ARG A 326 -10.35 10.09 -4.29
N TYR A 327 -10.28 9.49 -5.48
CA TYR A 327 -11.48 9.04 -6.20
C TYR A 327 -12.25 7.98 -5.41
N GLY A 328 -11.55 7.03 -4.80
CA GLY A 328 -12.12 6.06 -3.88
C GLY A 328 -12.75 6.68 -2.63
N GLY A 329 -12.46 7.94 -2.31
CA GLY A 329 -13.01 8.65 -1.15
C GLY A 329 -12.44 8.18 0.19
N ILE A 330 -11.23 7.60 0.22
CA ILE A 330 -10.65 7.01 1.44
C ILE A 330 -9.41 7.73 1.98
N HIS A 331 -8.87 8.70 1.23
CA HIS A 331 -7.72 9.52 1.63
C HIS A 331 -7.94 10.99 1.30
N PHE A 332 -7.39 11.88 2.13
CA PHE A 332 -7.32 13.31 1.83
C PHE A 332 -6.18 13.62 0.85
N LYS A 333 -6.17 14.83 0.30
CA LYS A 333 -5.11 15.29 -0.62
C LYS A 333 -3.73 15.24 0.02
N ALA A 334 -3.60 15.66 1.28
CA ALA A 334 -2.31 15.65 1.99
C ALA A 334 -1.76 14.22 2.16
N ASP A 335 -2.63 13.25 2.50
CA ASP A 335 -2.25 11.84 2.63
C ASP A 335 -1.58 11.31 1.36
N ASP A 336 -2.13 11.67 0.19
CA ASP A 336 -1.60 11.30 -1.12
C ASP A 336 -0.28 12.00 -1.42
N LEU A 337 -0.27 13.34 -1.44
CA LEU A 337 0.90 14.11 -1.88
C LEU A 337 2.13 13.90 -0.98
N VAL A 338 1.92 13.89 0.33
CA VAL A 338 3.00 13.66 1.30
C VAL A 338 3.43 12.19 1.28
N GLY A 339 2.49 11.26 1.04
CA GLY A 339 2.80 9.85 0.80
C GLY A 339 3.73 9.66 -0.39
N ARG A 340 3.41 10.26 -1.55
CA ARG A 340 4.29 10.20 -2.74
C ARG A 340 5.66 10.79 -2.48
N GLN A 341 5.73 11.93 -1.77
CA GLN A 341 7.01 12.53 -1.43
C GLN A 341 7.84 11.65 -0.49
N THR A 342 7.20 11.03 0.50
CA THR A 342 7.85 10.09 1.42
C THR A 342 8.37 8.85 0.68
N GLY A 343 7.61 8.34 -0.30
CA GLY A 343 8.01 7.18 -1.10
C GLY A 343 9.32 7.43 -1.85
N ARG A 344 9.49 8.62 -2.43
CA ARG A 344 10.75 9.02 -3.09
C ARG A 344 11.92 9.08 -2.09
N LEU A 345 11.71 9.64 -0.90
CA LEU A 345 12.74 9.67 0.16
C LEU A 345 13.15 8.27 0.64
N VAL A 346 12.19 7.34 0.71
CA VAL A 346 12.48 5.94 1.04
C VAL A 346 13.30 5.29 -0.08
N ALA A 347 12.89 5.47 -1.33
CA ALA A 347 13.62 4.95 -2.48
C ALA A 347 15.07 5.45 -2.53
N ASP A 348 15.33 6.72 -2.18
CA ASP A 348 16.68 7.28 -2.08
C ASP A 348 17.60 6.50 -1.13
N VAL A 349 17.11 6.28 0.09
CA VAL A 349 17.89 5.62 1.14
C VAL A 349 18.09 4.14 0.80
N VAL A 350 17.05 3.49 0.29
CA VAL A 350 17.11 2.08 -0.11
C VAL A 350 18.03 1.88 -1.30
N TRP A 351 17.93 2.71 -2.33
CA TRP A 351 18.80 2.68 -3.51
C TRP A 351 20.26 2.77 -3.10
N THR A 352 20.60 3.76 -2.26
CA THR A 352 21.97 3.97 -1.78
C THR A 352 22.52 2.73 -1.08
N LYS A 353 21.73 2.15 -0.15
CA LYS A 353 22.17 0.96 0.58
C LYS A 353 22.26 -0.27 -0.32
N ALA A 354 21.27 -0.51 -1.16
CA ALA A 354 21.26 -1.66 -2.05
C ALA A 354 22.42 -1.63 -3.06
N MET A 355 22.71 -0.47 -3.64
CA MET A 355 23.87 -0.30 -4.52
C MET A 355 25.20 -0.54 -3.81
N SER A 356 25.30 -0.29 -2.50
CA SER A 356 26.52 -0.64 -1.76
C SER A 356 26.75 -2.15 -1.66
N TYR A 357 25.68 -2.96 -1.59
CA TYR A 357 25.78 -4.41 -1.65
C TYR A 357 26.12 -4.87 -3.07
N ILE A 358 25.41 -4.35 -4.06
CA ILE A 358 25.59 -4.72 -5.48
C ILE A 358 27.00 -4.39 -5.97
N ASN A 359 27.56 -3.25 -5.55
CA ASN A 359 28.90 -2.82 -5.93
C ASN A 359 30.01 -3.40 -5.04
N GLY A 360 29.67 -4.20 -4.03
CA GLY A 360 30.65 -4.78 -3.09
C GLY A 360 31.36 -3.74 -2.20
N THR A 361 30.75 -2.57 -1.98
CA THR A 361 31.33 -1.47 -1.17
C THR A 361 30.78 -1.41 0.25
N SER A 362 29.78 -2.24 0.59
CA SER A 362 29.27 -2.37 1.95
C SER A 362 30.37 -2.88 2.88
N GLN A 363 30.61 -2.17 3.98
CA GLN A 363 31.45 -2.68 5.07
C GLN A 363 30.72 -3.84 5.77
N GLN A 364 31.44 -4.95 6.04
CA GLN A 364 30.92 -5.99 6.92
C GLN A 364 30.76 -5.38 8.32
N LYS A 365 29.55 -5.45 8.87
CA LYS A 365 29.25 -5.00 10.23
C LYS A 365 29.38 -6.13 11.23
#